data_AF-A0A3B0UFN8-F1
#
_entry.id   AF-A0A3B0UFN8-F1
#
_cell.length_a   1.000
_cell.length_b   1.000
_cell.length_c   1.000
_cell.angle_alpha   90.00
_cell.angle_beta   90.00
_cell.angle_gamma   90.00
#
_symmetry.space_group_name_H-M   'P 1'
#
loop_
_entity.id
_entity.type
_entity.pdbx_description
1 polymer ?
#
loop_
_entity_poly.entity_id
_entity_poly.type
_entity_poly.pdbx_seq_one_letter_code
_entity_poly.pdbx_strand_id
1 'polypeptide(L)'
;MWEGLYNPDFNSPEYEGIKNQAGFNRFTLSVKQWTEKTNSIGIIAKAGRYGGTYAHKDIAFEFASWISPKFKIFLIKEFQRLKEEEQKQLGWDIKRNLSRINYRIHTDAIRENLIPQSLSKKQISFVYASEADVLNMALFGKTAKQWREENPKEKGNIRDFANVSQLVCLVNLENLNAHFIKDNIGQPERLKKLNEVAIEQMKLLSTDTSKRIFGNIKE
;
A
#
# COMPACT_ATOMS: atom_id res chain seq x y z
N MET A 1 -24.20 -8.00 18.72
CA MET A 1 -22.88 -7.70 18.11
C MET A 1 -22.61 -6.21 18.12
N TRP A 2 -23.40 -5.37 17.42
CA TRP A 2 -23.18 -3.91 17.40
C TRP A 2 -23.15 -3.28 18.80
N GLU A 3 -24.11 -3.64 19.66
CA GLU A 3 -24.13 -3.19 21.07
C GLU A 3 -22.85 -3.58 21.82
N GLY A 4 -22.34 -4.80 21.66
CA GLY A 4 -21.10 -5.22 22.34
C GLY A 4 -19.84 -4.49 21.87
N LEU A 5 -19.87 -3.84 20.69
CA LEU A 5 -18.75 -3.07 20.16
C LEU A 5 -18.83 -1.59 20.55
N TYR A 6 -20.05 -1.04 20.66
CA TYR A 6 -20.26 0.41 20.76
C TYR A 6 -21.04 0.86 22.01
N ASN A 7 -21.54 -0.07 22.81
CA ASN A 7 -22.30 0.20 24.03
C ASN A 7 -21.63 -0.48 25.24
N PRO A 8 -20.79 0.25 25.99
CA PRO A 8 -20.13 -0.25 27.19
C PRO A 8 -21.10 -0.71 28.29
N ASP A 9 -22.30 -0.13 28.34
CA ASP A 9 -23.32 -0.38 29.37
C ASP A 9 -24.34 -1.47 28.95
N PHE A 10 -24.07 -2.17 27.84
CA PHE A 10 -24.95 -3.20 27.33
C PHE A 10 -25.02 -4.41 28.28
N ASN A 11 -26.24 -4.74 28.71
CA ASN A 11 -26.48 -5.86 29.61
C ASN A 11 -26.44 -7.20 28.86
N SER A 12 -25.20 -7.67 28.64
CA SER A 12 -24.90 -8.92 27.92
C SER A 12 -25.51 -10.18 28.57
N PRO A 13 -25.52 -10.34 29.91
CA PRO A 13 -26.18 -11.48 30.55
C PRO A 13 -27.69 -11.56 30.28
N GLU A 14 -28.40 -10.43 30.37
CA GLU A 14 -29.84 -10.40 30.08
C GLU A 14 -30.12 -10.68 28.59
N TYR A 15 -29.24 -10.19 27.70
CA TYR A 15 -29.30 -10.54 26.28
C TYR A 15 -29.20 -12.06 26.05
N GLU A 16 -28.28 -12.75 26.71
CA GLU A 16 -28.14 -14.21 26.58
C GLU A 16 -29.39 -14.94 27.08
N GLY A 17 -29.97 -14.50 28.20
CA GLY A 17 -31.23 -15.02 28.73
C GLY A 17 -32.37 -14.88 27.71
N ILE A 18 -32.50 -13.70 27.10
CA ILE A 18 -33.49 -13.42 26.05
C ILE A 18 -33.24 -14.29 24.80
N LYS A 19 -31.98 -14.41 24.36
CA LYS A 19 -31.59 -15.20 23.18
C LYS A 19 -31.96 -16.67 23.35
N ASN A 20 -31.73 -17.23 24.54
CA ASN A 20 -32.09 -18.62 24.85
C ASN A 20 -33.61 -18.84 24.85
N GLN A 21 -34.40 -17.82 25.15
CA GLN A 21 -35.86 -17.89 25.13
C GLN A 21 -36.46 -17.70 23.72
N ALA A 22 -35.74 -17.04 22.81
CA ALA A 22 -36.23 -16.70 21.47
C ALA A 22 -36.61 -17.91 20.59
N GLY A 23 -36.15 -19.12 20.94
CA GLY A 23 -36.50 -20.36 20.24
C GLY A 23 -37.84 -20.99 20.64
N PHE A 24 -38.52 -20.49 21.68
CA PHE A 24 -39.81 -21.05 22.12
C PHE A 24 -40.99 -20.43 21.36
N ASN A 25 -41.97 -21.24 20.96
CA ASN A 25 -43.18 -20.80 20.24
C ASN A 25 -44.01 -19.71 20.95
N ARG A 26 -43.87 -19.60 22.28
CA ARG A 26 -44.57 -18.60 23.12
C ARG A 26 -43.78 -17.33 23.36
N PHE A 27 -42.58 -17.20 22.79
CA PHE A 27 -41.72 -16.08 23.06
C PHE A 27 -42.25 -14.82 22.38
N THR A 28 -42.47 -13.77 23.17
CA THR A 28 -42.82 -12.44 22.68
C THR A 28 -41.95 -11.42 23.38
N LEU A 29 -41.40 -10.47 22.62
CA LEU A 29 -40.58 -9.39 23.16
C LEU A 29 -40.83 -8.12 22.35
N SER A 30 -41.32 -7.08 23.00
CA SER A 30 -41.42 -5.77 22.38
C SER A 30 -40.07 -5.07 22.35
N VAL A 31 -39.87 -4.17 21.37
CA VAL A 31 -38.64 -3.39 21.25
C VAL A 31 -38.38 -2.52 22.49
N LYS A 32 -39.45 -2.00 23.11
CA LYS A 32 -39.35 -1.23 24.34
C LYS A 32 -38.84 -2.09 25.52
N GLN A 33 -39.35 -3.31 25.65
CA GLN A 33 -38.86 -4.27 26.65
C GLN A 33 -37.41 -4.69 26.37
N TRP A 34 -37.04 -4.85 25.10
CA TRP A 34 -35.66 -5.12 24.71
C TRP A 34 -34.72 -4.00 25.16
N THR A 35 -35.05 -2.73 24.86
CA THR A 35 -34.21 -1.59 25.24
C THR A 35 -34.09 -1.44 26.75
N GLU A 36 -35.18 -1.61 27.49
CA GLU A 36 -35.19 -1.50 28.95
C GLU A 36 -34.41 -2.63 29.64
N LYS A 37 -34.50 -3.86 29.13
CA LYS A 37 -33.82 -5.02 29.72
C LYS A 37 -32.33 -5.07 29.40
N THR A 38 -31.98 -4.75 28.15
CA THR A 38 -30.61 -4.92 27.65
C THR A 38 -29.77 -3.64 27.68
N ASN A 39 -30.36 -2.49 28.04
CA ASN A 39 -29.76 -1.16 27.87
C ASN A 39 -29.28 -0.89 26.44
N SER A 40 -29.96 -1.48 25.45
CA SER A 40 -29.63 -1.29 24.03
C SER A 40 -29.81 0.17 23.62
N ILE A 41 -28.79 0.74 22.97
CA ILE A 41 -28.81 2.11 22.43
C ILE A 41 -29.00 2.14 20.91
N GLY A 42 -28.76 1.00 20.25
CA GLY A 42 -28.82 0.82 18.81
C GLY A 42 -30.23 0.66 18.25
N ILE A 43 -31.24 0.39 19.08
CA ILE A 43 -32.66 0.36 18.69
C ILE A 43 -33.44 1.19 19.71
N ILE A 44 -34.41 1.98 19.24
CA ILE A 44 -35.20 2.89 20.08
C ILE A 44 -36.67 2.80 19.66
N ALA A 45 -37.57 2.57 20.63
CA ALA A 45 -39.00 2.67 20.42
C ALA A 45 -39.53 4.00 20.98
N LYS A 46 -40.20 4.80 20.13
CA LYS A 46 -40.86 6.04 20.54
C LYS A 46 -42.37 5.91 20.38
N ALA A 47 -43.12 6.37 21.38
CA ALA A 47 -44.58 6.46 21.31
C ALA A 47 -45.03 7.86 20.85
N GLY A 48 -46.21 7.97 20.24
CA GLY A 48 -46.84 9.24 19.86
C GLY A 48 -47.13 9.38 18.36
N ARG A 49 -47.55 10.59 17.94
CA ARG A 49 -47.97 10.89 16.56
C ARG A 49 -46.87 10.71 15.51
N TYR A 50 -45.61 10.85 15.92
CA TYR A 50 -44.40 10.51 15.14
C TYR A 50 -43.65 9.34 15.80
N GLY A 51 -44.39 8.46 16.46
CA GLY A 51 -43.86 7.27 17.10
C GLY A 51 -43.45 6.21 16.08
N GLY A 52 -42.57 5.32 16.50
CA GLY A 52 -42.01 4.27 15.66
C GLY A 52 -40.82 3.59 16.30
N THR A 53 -40.37 2.53 15.66
CA THR A 53 -39.12 1.86 16.00
C THR A 53 -38.03 2.40 15.08
N TYR A 54 -36.98 2.92 15.69
CA TYR A 54 -35.79 3.45 15.02
C TYR A 54 -34.60 2.57 15.36
N ALA A 55 -33.67 2.45 14.44
CA ALA A 55 -32.42 1.75 14.67
C ALA A 55 -31.24 2.60 14.18
N HIS A 56 -30.07 2.40 14.80
CA HIS A 56 -28.82 2.92 14.29
C HIS A 56 -28.62 2.47 12.84
N LYS A 57 -28.00 3.32 12.02
CA LYS A 57 -27.84 3.10 10.58
C LYS A 57 -27.25 1.72 10.26
N ASP A 58 -26.25 1.26 11.00
CA ASP A 58 -25.59 -0.03 10.75
C ASP A 58 -26.52 -1.22 11.03
N ILE A 59 -27.30 -1.13 12.11
CA ILE A 59 -28.30 -2.15 12.46
C ILE A 59 -29.44 -2.15 11.44
N ALA A 60 -29.87 -0.96 10.99
CA ALA A 60 -30.87 -0.82 9.95
C ALA A 60 -30.38 -1.37 8.60
N PHE A 61 -29.11 -1.15 8.23
CA PHE A 61 -28.50 -1.69 7.03
C PHE A 61 -28.41 -3.21 7.06
N GLU A 62 -28.04 -3.80 8.20
CA GLU A 62 -27.99 -5.25 8.38
C GLU A 62 -29.40 -5.86 8.28
N PHE A 63 -30.38 -5.26 8.95
CA PHE A 63 -31.76 -5.72 8.89
C PHE A 63 -32.34 -5.64 7.47
N ALA A 64 -32.12 -4.52 6.77
CA ALA A 64 -32.55 -4.36 5.39
C ALA A 64 -31.85 -5.35 4.44
N SER A 65 -30.58 -5.68 4.71
CA SER A 65 -29.81 -6.68 3.95
C SER A 65 -30.31 -8.10 4.18
N TRP A 66 -30.79 -8.42 5.39
CA TRP A 66 -31.41 -9.71 5.69
C TRP A 66 -32.78 -9.87 4.99
N ILE A 67 -33.59 -8.81 4.98
CA ILE A 67 -34.91 -8.82 4.33
C ILE A 67 -34.80 -8.90 2.81
N SER A 68 -33.87 -8.13 2.22
CA SER A 68 -33.77 -7.98 0.77
C SER A 68 -32.37 -8.38 0.29
N PRO A 69 -32.24 -9.57 -0.33
CA PRO A 69 -31.00 -9.97 -0.98
C PRO A 69 -30.54 -8.95 -2.03
N LYS A 70 -31.49 -8.30 -2.72
CA LYS A 70 -31.20 -7.24 -3.70
C LYS A 70 -30.55 -6.03 -3.05
N PHE A 71 -31.07 -5.60 -1.89
CA PHE A 71 -30.48 -4.50 -1.12
C PHE A 71 -29.06 -4.85 -0.66
N LYS A 72 -28.86 -6.07 -0.16
CA LYS A 72 -27.53 -6.57 0.24
C LYS A 72 -26.53 -6.52 -0.92
N ILE A 73 -26.94 -6.96 -2.12
CA ILE A 73 -26.10 -6.87 -3.32
C ILE A 73 -25.77 -5.41 -3.65
N PHE A 74 -26.72 -4.49 -3.56
CA PHE A 74 -26.45 -3.07 -3.80
C PHE A 74 -25.48 -2.49 -2.76
N LEU A 75 -25.66 -2.82 -1.48
CA LEU A 75 -24.77 -2.36 -0.41
C LEU A 75 -23.33 -2.89 -0.62
N ILE A 76 -23.18 -4.16 -0.98
CA ILE A 76 -21.88 -4.75 -1.32
C ILE A 76 -21.28 -4.07 -2.55
N LYS A 77 -22.07 -3.88 -3.62
CA LYS A 77 -21.61 -3.18 -4.83
C LYS A 77 -21.21 -1.75 -4.56
N GLU A 78 -21.92 -1.06 -3.68
CA GLU A 78 -21.63 0.32 -3.31
C GLU A 78 -20.37 0.41 -2.45
N PHE A 79 -20.19 -0.52 -1.52
CA PHE A 79 -18.92 -0.65 -0.80
C PHE A 79 -17.76 -0.99 -1.73
N GLN A 80 -17.95 -1.91 -2.68
CA GLN A 80 -16.97 -2.22 -3.71
C GLN A 80 -16.69 -1.00 -4.59
N ARG A 81 -17.71 -0.23 -5.00
CA ARG A 81 -17.55 1.02 -5.76
C ARG A 81 -16.73 2.03 -4.99
N LEU A 82 -17.03 2.24 -3.70
CA LEU A 82 -16.27 3.14 -2.83
C LEU A 82 -14.83 2.65 -2.62
N LYS A 83 -14.62 1.35 -2.42
CA LYS A 83 -13.28 0.77 -2.32
C LYS A 83 -12.53 0.84 -3.63
N GLU A 84 -13.20 0.65 -4.76
CA GLU A 84 -12.65 0.87 -6.08
C GLU A 84 -12.35 2.34 -6.32
N GLU A 85 -13.12 3.28 -5.79
CA GLU A 85 -12.87 4.72 -5.91
C GLU A 85 -11.71 5.16 -5.02
N GLU A 86 -11.65 4.70 -3.78
CA GLU A 86 -10.48 4.85 -2.91
C GLU A 86 -9.25 4.21 -3.56
N GLN A 87 -9.37 2.99 -4.07
CA GLN A 87 -8.28 2.31 -4.79
C GLN A 87 -8.01 2.94 -6.15
N LYS A 88 -8.96 3.63 -6.79
CA LYS A 88 -8.73 4.42 -7.99
C LYS A 88 -8.05 5.73 -7.62
N GLN A 89 -8.28 6.35 -6.47
CA GLN A 89 -7.55 7.53 -6.01
C GLN A 89 -6.13 7.14 -5.56
N LEU A 90 -6.02 6.18 -4.64
CA LEU A 90 -4.74 5.61 -4.21
C LEU A 90 -3.98 5.01 -5.39
N GLY A 91 -4.69 4.32 -6.27
CA GLY A 91 -4.21 3.75 -7.51
C GLY A 91 -4.10 4.74 -8.65
N TRP A 92 -4.57 5.98 -8.56
CA TRP A 92 -4.33 7.06 -9.53
C TRP A 92 -3.10 7.85 -9.09
N ASP A 93 -2.89 8.05 -7.78
CA ASP A 93 -1.62 8.53 -7.23
C ASP A 93 -0.50 7.49 -7.41
N ILE A 94 -0.82 6.21 -7.18
CA ILE A 94 0.08 5.09 -7.48
C ILE A 94 0.16 4.87 -8.99
N LYS A 95 -0.87 4.80 -9.82
CA LYS A 95 -0.71 4.68 -11.30
C LYS A 95 -0.06 5.91 -11.92
N ARG A 96 -0.18 7.13 -11.40
CA ARG A 96 0.55 8.29 -11.96
C ARG A 96 2.04 8.22 -11.63
N ASN A 97 2.40 7.72 -10.43
CA ASN A 97 3.78 7.42 -10.09
C ASN A 97 4.30 6.17 -10.80
N LEU A 98 3.53 5.08 -10.76
CA LEU A 98 3.82 3.72 -11.18
C LEU A 98 3.60 3.46 -12.68
N SER A 99 2.74 4.17 -13.41
CA SER A 99 2.62 4.11 -14.89
C SER A 99 3.59 5.03 -15.61
N ARG A 100 4.03 6.14 -14.98
CA ARG A 100 5.26 6.83 -15.41
C ARG A 100 6.50 5.92 -15.25
N ILE A 101 6.45 5.06 -14.24
CA ILE A 101 7.47 4.06 -13.90
C ILE A 101 7.33 2.76 -14.75
N ASN A 102 6.13 2.24 -15.02
CA ASN A 102 5.85 0.95 -15.69
C ASN A 102 5.67 1.02 -17.21
N TYR A 103 5.15 2.12 -17.77
CA TYR A 103 5.07 2.24 -19.24
C TYR A 103 6.48 2.32 -19.87
N ARG A 104 7.49 2.66 -19.06
CA ARG A 104 8.92 2.59 -19.39
C ARG A 104 9.58 1.21 -19.16
N ILE A 105 8.92 0.27 -18.46
CA ILE A 105 9.52 -1.05 -18.14
C ILE A 105 9.21 -2.10 -19.21
N HIS A 106 8.08 -2.01 -19.91
CA HIS A 106 7.51 -3.19 -20.58
C HIS A 106 7.48 -3.19 -22.11
N THR A 107 8.27 -2.36 -22.78
CA THR A 107 8.51 -2.62 -24.21
C THR A 107 10.00 -2.70 -24.47
N ASP A 108 10.47 -3.95 -24.43
CA ASP A 108 11.74 -4.47 -24.93
C ASP A 108 13.01 -4.17 -24.10
N ALA A 109 13.37 -5.09 -23.19
CA ALA A 109 14.77 -5.45 -22.97
C ALA A 109 14.88 -6.77 -22.20
N ILE A 110 14.91 -7.86 -22.95
CA ILE A 110 15.41 -9.15 -22.49
C ILE A 110 16.92 -9.02 -22.29
N ARG A 111 17.40 -9.41 -21.09
CA ARG A 111 18.79 -9.58 -20.66
C ARG A 111 19.66 -8.32 -20.66
N GLU A 112 20.12 -7.91 -19.48
CA GLU A 112 21.54 -7.76 -19.16
C GLU A 112 21.75 -7.35 -17.69
N ASN A 113 22.99 -7.49 -17.23
CA ASN A 113 23.47 -7.61 -15.86
C ASN A 113 22.94 -6.53 -14.87
N LEU A 114 21.88 -6.87 -14.12
CA LEU A 114 21.17 -5.96 -13.20
C LEU A 114 21.94 -5.67 -11.89
N ILE A 115 23.03 -6.38 -11.63
CA ILE A 115 23.86 -6.18 -10.45
C ILE A 115 25.03 -5.28 -10.84
N PRO A 116 25.18 -4.10 -10.22
CA PRO A 116 26.36 -3.26 -10.44
C PRO A 116 27.63 -4.07 -10.18
N GLN A 117 28.58 -4.03 -11.11
CA GLN A 117 29.87 -4.67 -10.87
C GLN A 117 30.67 -3.84 -9.84
N SER A 118 31.46 -4.51 -9.00
CA SER A 118 32.35 -3.84 -8.05
C SER A 118 33.33 -2.92 -8.79
N LEU A 119 33.40 -1.65 -8.38
CA LEU A 119 34.28 -0.67 -9.02
C LEU A 119 35.76 -1.00 -8.81
N SER A 120 36.57 -0.84 -9.86
CA SER A 120 38.03 -0.99 -9.77
C SER A 120 38.68 0.22 -9.08
N LYS A 121 39.85 0.02 -8.46
CA LYS A 121 40.62 1.11 -7.81
C LYS A 121 40.94 2.27 -8.76
N LYS A 122 41.14 1.99 -10.05
CA LYS A 122 41.36 3.02 -11.08
C LYS A 122 40.11 3.85 -11.33
N GLN A 123 38.92 3.24 -11.34
CA GLN A 123 37.65 3.95 -11.48
C GLN A 123 37.36 4.83 -10.25
N ILE A 124 37.69 4.38 -9.05
CA ILE A 124 37.49 5.17 -7.80
C ILE A 124 38.40 6.42 -7.77
N SER A 125 39.56 6.38 -8.45
CA SER A 125 40.58 7.43 -8.40
C SER A 125 40.46 8.50 -9.50
N PHE A 126 39.55 8.36 -10.47
CA PHE A 126 39.27 9.43 -11.43
C PHE A 126 38.44 10.51 -10.73
N VAL A 127 38.93 11.75 -10.73
CA VAL A 127 38.21 12.91 -10.20
C VAL A 127 36.95 13.10 -11.05
N TYR A 128 35.80 12.69 -10.51
CA TYR A 128 34.51 12.82 -11.18
C TYR A 128 33.89 14.19 -10.91
N ALA A 129 33.40 14.82 -11.99
CA ALA A 129 32.65 16.06 -11.99
C ALA A 129 31.18 15.83 -11.58
N SER A 130 30.61 16.72 -10.76
CA SER A 130 29.21 16.73 -10.29
C SER A 130 28.75 15.55 -9.41
N GLU A 131 27.95 15.83 -8.37
CA GLU A 131 27.35 14.81 -7.50
C GLU A 131 26.44 13.82 -8.27
N ALA A 132 25.89 14.25 -9.41
CA ALA A 132 25.09 13.39 -10.27
C ALA A 132 25.91 12.23 -10.87
N ASP A 133 27.18 12.46 -11.23
CA ASP A 133 28.03 11.39 -11.77
C ASP A 133 28.51 10.42 -10.70
N VAL A 134 28.63 10.85 -9.43
CA VAL A 134 28.92 9.94 -8.31
C VAL A 134 27.82 8.88 -8.20
N LEU A 135 26.56 9.31 -8.28
CA LEU A 135 25.41 8.42 -8.22
C LEU A 135 25.33 7.51 -9.46
N ASN A 136 25.59 8.06 -10.64
CA ASN A 136 25.62 7.27 -11.88
C ASN A 136 26.74 6.22 -11.86
N MET A 137 27.92 6.57 -11.36
CA MET A 137 29.03 5.65 -11.18
C MET A 137 28.71 4.56 -10.15
N ALA A 138 28.03 4.91 -9.05
CA ALA A 138 27.67 3.94 -8.01
C ALA A 138 26.73 2.85 -8.53
N LEU A 139 25.79 3.18 -9.41
CA LEU A 139 24.78 2.24 -9.89
C LEU A 139 25.10 1.62 -11.26
N PHE A 140 25.56 2.41 -12.23
CA PHE A 140 25.79 1.96 -13.61
C PHE A 140 27.26 1.71 -13.94
N GLY A 141 28.18 2.13 -13.06
CA GLY A 141 29.63 2.02 -13.29
C GLY A 141 30.18 2.96 -14.37
N LYS A 142 29.38 3.93 -14.83
CA LYS A 142 29.73 4.88 -15.90
C LYS A 142 29.21 6.29 -15.58
N THR A 143 29.95 7.29 -16.04
CA THR A 143 29.52 8.71 -15.98
C THR A 143 28.51 9.03 -17.08
N ALA A 144 27.80 10.16 -16.93
CA ALA A 144 26.91 10.66 -17.97
C ALA A 144 27.65 10.92 -19.30
N LYS A 145 28.92 11.33 -19.25
CA LYS A 145 29.75 11.52 -20.45
C LYS A 145 30.07 10.19 -21.14
N GLN A 146 30.57 9.21 -20.38
CA GLN A 146 30.88 7.87 -20.90
C GLN A 146 29.65 7.19 -21.51
N TRP A 147 28.50 7.32 -20.87
CA TRP A 147 27.26 6.75 -21.39
C TRP A 147 26.83 7.37 -22.72
N ARG A 148 27.01 8.70 -22.91
CA ARG A 148 26.74 9.38 -24.19
C ARG A 148 27.71 8.97 -25.29
N GLU A 149 28.99 8.76 -24.95
CA GLU A 149 30.01 8.29 -25.89
C GLU A 149 29.71 6.86 -26.38
N GLU A 150 29.20 6.00 -25.51
CA GLU A 150 28.82 4.62 -25.84
C GLU A 150 27.46 4.51 -26.53
N ASN A 151 26.55 5.48 -26.33
CA ASN A 151 25.23 5.49 -26.95
C ASN A 151 25.01 6.76 -27.80
N PRO A 152 25.76 6.98 -28.90
CA PRO A 152 25.68 8.23 -29.68
C PRO A 152 24.33 8.47 -30.36
N LYS A 153 23.52 7.41 -30.52
CA LYS A 153 22.23 7.45 -31.22
C LYS A 153 21.04 7.68 -30.27
N GLU A 154 21.23 7.50 -28.97
CA GLU A 154 20.17 7.62 -27.97
C GLU A 154 20.04 9.06 -27.48
N LYS A 155 18.83 9.62 -27.53
CA LYS A 155 18.55 10.98 -27.05
C LYS A 155 18.06 10.93 -25.60
N GLY A 156 18.91 11.27 -24.63
CA GLY A 156 18.52 11.39 -23.22
C GLY A 156 19.67 11.40 -22.22
N ASN A 157 19.34 11.23 -20.94
CA ASN A 157 20.28 11.01 -19.84
C ASN A 157 20.31 9.51 -19.48
N ILE A 158 21.42 8.97 -18.95
CA ILE A 158 21.52 7.58 -18.49
C ILE A 158 20.35 7.15 -17.57
N ARG A 159 19.84 8.08 -16.74
CA ARG A 159 18.68 7.82 -15.85
C ARG A 159 17.37 7.58 -16.59
N ASP A 160 17.25 8.06 -17.83
CA ASP A 160 16.06 7.85 -18.67
C ASP A 160 15.95 6.41 -19.18
N PHE A 161 17.09 5.71 -19.23
CA PHE A 161 17.22 4.33 -19.68
C PHE A 161 17.37 3.35 -18.50
N ALA A 162 17.25 3.85 -17.26
CA ALA A 162 17.30 3.05 -16.04
C ALA A 162 15.97 2.34 -15.79
N ASN A 163 16.04 1.08 -15.35
CA ASN A 163 14.85 0.34 -14.94
C ASN A 163 14.35 0.79 -13.55
N VAL A 164 13.21 0.27 -13.13
CA VAL A 164 12.55 0.76 -11.91
C VAL A 164 13.27 0.36 -10.63
N SER A 165 13.84 -0.83 -10.56
CA SER A 165 14.69 -1.22 -9.44
C SER A 165 15.92 -0.31 -9.33
N GLN A 166 16.50 0.07 -10.47
CA GLN A 166 17.61 1.03 -10.56
C GLN A 166 17.18 2.46 -10.15
N LEU A 167 15.99 2.92 -10.56
CA LEU A 167 15.48 4.24 -10.16
C LEU A 167 15.18 4.33 -8.67
N VAL A 168 14.58 3.29 -8.08
CA VAL A 168 14.35 3.21 -6.62
C VAL A 168 15.69 3.22 -5.88
N CYS A 169 16.67 2.46 -6.37
CA CYS A 169 18.03 2.47 -5.84
C CYS A 169 18.63 3.88 -5.91
N LEU A 170 18.54 4.59 -7.05
CA LEU A 170 19.05 5.96 -7.19
C LEU A 170 18.47 6.93 -6.16
N VAL A 171 17.15 6.92 -5.92
CA VAL A 171 16.51 7.80 -4.94
C VAL A 171 17.07 7.56 -3.54
N ASN A 172 17.31 6.29 -3.20
CA ASN A 172 17.93 5.97 -1.92
C ASN A 172 19.41 6.40 -1.86
N LEU A 173 20.18 6.18 -2.94
CA LEU A 173 21.56 6.64 -3.04
C LEU A 173 21.68 8.17 -2.96
N GLU A 174 20.72 8.91 -3.51
CA GLU A 174 20.64 10.37 -3.39
C GLU A 174 20.48 10.82 -1.93
N ASN A 175 19.56 10.18 -1.19
CA ASN A 175 19.37 10.46 0.23
C ASN A 175 20.64 10.14 1.04
N LEU A 176 21.25 8.97 0.82
CA LEU A 176 22.47 8.56 1.51
C LEU A 176 23.65 9.48 1.16
N ASN A 177 23.79 9.89 -0.10
CA ASN A 177 24.84 10.81 -0.51
C ASN A 177 24.68 12.18 0.16
N ALA A 178 23.44 12.68 0.31
CA ALA A 178 23.17 13.92 1.04
C ALA A 178 23.62 13.82 2.52
N HIS A 179 23.38 12.68 3.17
CA HIS A 179 23.89 12.42 4.52
C HIS A 179 25.42 12.35 4.55
N PHE A 180 26.05 11.65 3.60
CA PHE A 180 27.50 11.54 3.55
C PHE A 180 28.21 12.87 3.22
N ILE A 181 27.57 13.76 2.45
CA ILE A 181 28.03 15.15 2.26
C ILE A 181 28.03 15.88 3.60
N LYS A 182 26.95 15.76 4.38
CA LYS A 182 26.84 16.39 5.71
C LYS A 182 27.91 15.90 6.68
N ASP A 183 28.27 14.63 6.59
CA ASP A 183 29.30 13.99 7.41
C ASP A 183 30.74 14.26 6.92
N ASN A 184 30.93 15.14 5.92
CA ASN A 184 32.22 15.47 5.32
C ASN A 184 33.01 14.26 4.79
N ILE A 185 32.31 13.20 4.38
CA ILE A 185 32.96 12.01 3.80
C ILE A 185 33.45 12.38 2.39
N GLY A 186 34.71 12.07 2.12
CA GLY A 186 35.34 12.34 0.82
C GLY A 186 34.63 11.59 -0.31
N GLN A 187 34.46 12.26 -1.46
CA GLN A 187 33.76 11.73 -2.63
C GLN A 187 34.19 10.30 -3.05
N PRO A 188 35.49 9.93 -3.05
CA PRO A 188 35.91 8.56 -3.40
C PRO A 188 35.41 7.51 -2.40
N GLU A 189 35.36 7.85 -1.12
CA GLU A 189 34.87 6.96 -0.07
C GLU A 189 33.35 6.83 -0.13
N ARG A 190 32.63 7.94 -0.39
CA ARG A 190 31.18 7.91 -0.62
C ARG A 190 30.81 7.03 -1.79
N LEU A 191 31.50 7.16 -2.92
CA LEU A 191 31.25 6.35 -4.11
C LEU A 191 31.35 4.85 -3.79
N LYS A 192 32.36 4.44 -3.02
CA LYS A 192 32.53 3.05 -2.59
C LYS A 192 31.34 2.58 -1.75
N LYS A 193 30.97 3.32 -0.71
CA LYS A 193 29.82 3.00 0.16
C LYS A 193 28.50 2.94 -0.62
N LEU A 194 28.28 3.90 -1.51
CA LEU A 194 27.09 3.96 -2.36
C LEU A 194 27.03 2.77 -3.33
N ASN A 195 28.15 2.34 -3.91
CA ASN A 195 28.20 1.17 -4.78
C ASN A 195 27.90 -0.13 -4.00
N GLU A 196 28.43 -0.28 -2.79
CA GLU A 196 28.14 -1.41 -1.90
C GLU A 196 26.63 -1.50 -1.58
N VAL A 197 26.02 -0.38 -1.18
CA VAL A 197 24.57 -0.29 -0.93
C VAL A 197 23.76 -0.57 -2.20
N ALA A 198 24.19 -0.04 -3.35
CA ALA A 198 23.53 -0.28 -4.62
C ALA A 198 23.50 -1.77 -4.98
N ILE A 199 24.60 -2.48 -4.76
CA ILE A 199 24.69 -3.93 -5.00
C ILE A 199 23.75 -4.69 -4.06
N GLU A 200 23.73 -4.36 -2.77
CA GLU A 200 22.86 -5.01 -1.78
C GLU A 200 21.38 -4.80 -2.11
N GLN A 201 20.98 -3.56 -2.44
CA GLN A 201 19.61 -3.25 -2.81
C GLN A 201 19.17 -3.93 -4.10
N MET A 202 20.04 -3.96 -5.11
CA MET A 202 19.74 -4.65 -6.36
C MET A 202 19.62 -6.17 -6.16
N LYS A 203 20.40 -6.77 -5.24
CA LYS A 203 20.25 -8.18 -4.86
C LYS A 203 18.89 -8.44 -4.19
N LEU A 204 18.51 -7.64 -3.19
CA LEU A 204 17.24 -7.78 -2.48
C LEU A 204 16.04 -7.63 -3.42
N LEU A 205 16.03 -6.58 -4.24
CA LEU A 205 14.97 -6.32 -5.22
C LEU A 205 14.87 -7.43 -6.27
N SER A 206 15.99 -8.06 -6.63
CA SER A 206 16.01 -9.22 -7.51
C SER A 206 15.42 -10.46 -6.84
N THR A 207 15.65 -10.67 -5.54
CA THR A 207 15.11 -11.84 -4.79
C THR A 207 13.63 -11.72 -4.40
N ASP A 208 13.15 -10.52 -4.08
CA ASP A 208 11.74 -10.31 -3.68
C ASP A 208 10.76 -10.48 -4.86
N THR A 209 11.23 -10.22 -6.07
CA THR A 209 10.49 -10.51 -7.30
C THR A 209 10.18 -12.01 -7.42
N SER A 210 11.03 -12.89 -6.87
CA SER A 210 10.79 -14.33 -6.85
C SER A 210 9.80 -14.78 -5.77
N LYS A 211 9.74 -14.12 -4.60
CA LYS A 211 8.84 -14.54 -3.50
C LYS A 211 7.38 -14.10 -3.68
N ARG A 212 7.13 -12.97 -4.35
CA ARG A 212 5.75 -12.50 -4.59
C ARG A 212 4.98 -13.31 -5.65
N ILE A 213 5.67 -14.09 -6.49
CA ILE A 213 5.02 -14.96 -7.48
C ILE A 213 4.43 -16.24 -6.83
N PHE A 214 4.96 -16.68 -5.68
CA PHE A 214 4.51 -17.91 -5.01
C PHE A 214 3.66 -17.69 -3.74
N GLY A 215 3.39 -16.44 -3.35
CA GLY A 215 2.65 -16.11 -2.11
C GLY A 215 1.13 -16.03 -2.24
N ASN A 216 0.55 -16.14 -3.44
CA ASN A 216 -0.90 -16.01 -3.66
C ASN A 216 -1.60 -17.33 -4.03
N ILE A 217 -1.01 -18.47 -3.68
CA ILE A 217 -1.70 -19.77 -3.73
C ILE A 217 -1.66 -20.37 -2.32
N LYS A 218 -2.84 -20.50 -1.71
CA LYS A 218 -3.22 -20.86 -0.33
C LYS A 218 -3.66 -19.62 0.45
N GLU A 219 -4.91 -19.46 0.88
CA GLU A 219 -6.03 -20.41 1.10
C GLU A 219 -7.35 -19.85 0.57
#